data_AF-H3GC85-F1
#
_entry.id   AF-H3GC85-F1
#
_cell.length_a   1.000
_cell.length_b   1.000
_cell.length_c   1.000
_cell.angle_alpha   90.00
_cell.angle_beta   90.00
_cell.angle_gamma   90.00
#
_symmetry.space_group_name_H-M   'P 1'
#
loop_
_entity.id
_entity.type
_entity.pdbx_description
1 polymer ?
#
loop_
_entity_poly.entity_id
_entity_poly.type
_entity_poly.pdbx_seq_one_letter_code
_entity_poly.pdbx_strand_id
1 'polypeptide(L)'
;MALRSSAEMFDEAHRIGQQLQIDFDRYDRRQEVFRKKFVAETKKQKQGICDGVATSCAVSSNVAALLFAQQDGSQDKCDDEICSQSSRKGSHSLINAGGGRRSASEKDKHPELFRALSCFYSPPDAATDVVCELCFGFRSASMVQPLPTPWTEYCDDTSGKHYFYHSSTRQVQWHPPPTTDPLSSLVFERTNSVYSVCHCIPSNERRRRLMQKFREHALQMARAEAEKRDRHLRGAFISLAMSLVPHSGQEKQSKR
;
A
#
# COMPACT_ATOMS: atom_id res chain seq x y z
N MET A 1 -19.04 -37.12 11.65
CA MET A 1 -18.42 -36.06 10.82
C MET A 1 -17.94 -36.74 9.55
N ALA A 2 -18.57 -36.47 8.40
CA ALA A 2 -18.15 -37.06 7.13
C ALA A 2 -16.85 -36.40 6.69
N LEU A 3 -15.77 -37.19 6.55
CA LEU A 3 -14.51 -36.72 5.99
C LEU A 3 -14.77 -36.33 4.54
N ARG A 4 -14.62 -35.05 4.19
CA ARG A 4 -14.62 -34.62 2.78
C ARG A 4 -13.55 -35.41 2.04
N SER A 5 -13.92 -35.96 0.89
CA SER A 5 -12.99 -36.70 0.05
C SER A 5 -11.84 -35.77 -0.35
N SER A 6 -10.61 -36.29 -0.37
CA SER A 6 -9.44 -35.53 -0.80
C SER A 6 -9.64 -34.91 -2.19
N ALA A 7 -10.38 -35.56 -3.07
CA ALA A 7 -10.74 -35.05 -4.40
C ALA A 7 -11.53 -33.73 -4.34
N GLU A 8 -12.51 -33.62 -3.43
CA GLU A 8 -13.32 -32.40 -3.28
C GLU A 8 -12.47 -31.21 -2.79
N MET A 9 -11.42 -31.47 -2.00
CA MET A 9 -10.50 -30.43 -1.55
C MET A 9 -9.61 -29.92 -2.69
N PHE A 10 -9.18 -30.81 -3.59
CA PHE A 10 -8.40 -30.41 -4.77
C PHE A 10 -9.22 -29.60 -5.75
N ASP A 11 -10.47 -30.00 -6.00
CA ASP A 11 -11.38 -29.24 -6.87
C ASP A 11 -11.69 -27.86 -6.29
N GLU A 12 -11.89 -27.76 -4.98
CA GLU A 12 -12.10 -26.48 -4.30
C GLU A 12 -10.86 -25.58 -4.38
N ALA A 13 -9.67 -26.13 -4.15
CA ALA A 13 -8.42 -25.39 -4.29
C ALA A 13 -8.23 -24.85 -5.72
N HIS A 14 -8.59 -25.65 -6.72
CA HIS A 14 -8.53 -25.22 -8.12
C HIS A 14 -9.52 -24.09 -8.42
N ARG A 15 -10.76 -24.16 -7.91
CA ARG A 15 -11.75 -23.07 -8.02
C ARG A 15 -11.27 -21.79 -7.37
N ILE A 16 -10.70 -21.87 -6.15
CA ILE A 16 -10.14 -20.71 -5.45
C ILE A 16 -8.98 -20.12 -6.27
N GLY A 17 -8.10 -20.95 -6.81
CA GLY A 17 -7.00 -20.51 -7.68
C GLY A 17 -7.49 -19.74 -8.90
N GLN A 18 -8.51 -20.25 -9.60
CA GLN A 18 -9.13 -19.57 -10.73
C GLN A 18 -9.77 -18.24 -10.34
N GLN A 19 -10.48 -18.20 -9.21
CA GLN A 19 -11.12 -16.98 -8.72
C GLN A 19 -10.08 -15.90 -8.37
N LEU A 20 -8.99 -16.27 -7.71
CA LEU A 20 -7.89 -15.37 -7.41
C LEU A 20 -7.24 -14.82 -8.67
N GLN A 21 -7.05 -15.66 -9.70
CA GLN A 21 -6.51 -15.21 -10.99
C GLN A 21 -7.41 -14.13 -11.62
N ILE A 22 -8.73 -14.35 -11.63
CA ILE A 22 -9.71 -13.37 -12.13
C ILE A 22 -9.62 -12.06 -11.34
N ASP A 23 -9.48 -12.13 -10.01
CA ASP A 23 -9.41 -10.94 -9.18
C ASP A 23 -8.09 -10.18 -9.33
N PHE A 24 -6.97 -10.86 -9.57
CA PHE A 24 -5.70 -10.23 -9.96
C PHE A 24 -5.83 -9.53 -11.31
N ASP A 25 -6.40 -10.18 -12.32
CA ASP A 25 -6.62 -9.56 -13.64
C ASP A 25 -7.52 -8.31 -13.54
N ARG A 26 -8.56 -8.34 -12.68
CA ARG A 26 -9.42 -7.18 -12.41
C ARG A 26 -8.67 -6.06 -11.69
N TYR A 27 -7.77 -6.41 -10.77
CA TYR A 27 -6.93 -5.43 -10.10
C TYR A 27 -5.98 -4.74 -11.08
N ASP A 28 -5.31 -5.51 -11.94
CA ASP A 28 -4.37 -4.98 -12.94
C ASP A 28 -5.08 -4.06 -13.94
N ARG A 29 -6.28 -4.43 -14.39
CA ARG A 29 -7.11 -3.54 -15.23
C ARG A 29 -7.43 -2.21 -14.55
N ARG A 30 -7.77 -2.22 -13.25
CA ARG A 30 -8.04 -0.97 -12.49
C ARG A 30 -6.78 -0.13 -12.34
N GLN A 31 -5.62 -0.75 -12.09
CA GLN A 31 -4.34 -0.06 -12.03
C GLN A 31 -3.98 0.59 -13.37
N GLU A 32 -4.21 -0.11 -14.48
CA GLU A 32 -3.94 0.44 -15.81
C GLU A 32 -4.84 1.64 -16.12
N VAL A 33 -6.13 1.59 -15.76
CA VAL A 33 -7.03 2.74 -15.89
C VAL A 33 -6.55 3.93 -15.05
N PHE A 34 -6.12 3.68 -13.81
CA PHE A 34 -5.58 4.73 -12.95
C PHE A 34 -4.31 5.34 -13.55
N ARG A 35 -3.37 4.51 -14.03
CA ARG A 35 -2.12 4.95 -14.67
C ARG A 35 -2.39 5.81 -15.90
N LYS A 36 -3.33 5.39 -16.76
CA LYS A 36 -3.75 6.17 -17.94
C LYS A 36 -4.37 7.52 -17.56
N LYS A 37 -5.26 7.55 -16.56
CA LYS A 37 -5.85 8.80 -16.06
C LYS A 37 -4.78 9.73 -15.49
N PHE A 38 -3.83 9.21 -14.72
CA PHE A 38 -2.74 9.99 -14.14
C PHE A 38 -1.84 10.60 -15.23
N VAL A 39 -1.47 9.82 -16.26
CA VAL A 39 -0.70 10.34 -17.40
C VAL A 39 -1.48 11.41 -18.18
N ALA A 40 -2.78 11.22 -18.38
CA ALA A 40 -3.62 12.21 -19.05
C ALA A 40 -3.72 13.51 -18.24
N GLU A 41 -3.92 13.43 -16.92
CA GLU A 41 -4.02 14.59 -16.05
C GLU A 41 -2.69 15.36 -15.96
N THR A 42 -1.57 14.65 -15.85
CA THR A 42 -0.24 15.26 -15.85
C THR A 42 0.10 15.91 -17.20
N LYS A 43 -0.34 15.33 -18.32
CA LYS A 43 -0.22 15.98 -19.64
C LYS A 43 -1.07 17.26 -19.71
N LYS A 44 -2.30 17.24 -19.19
CA LYS A 44 -3.19 18.40 -19.14
C LYS A 44 -2.62 19.55 -18.30
N GLN A 45 -2.03 19.24 -17.14
CA GLN A 45 -1.35 20.25 -16.31
C GLN A 45 -0.14 20.87 -17.03
N LYS A 46 0.69 20.06 -17.70
CA LYS A 46 1.83 20.58 -18.49
C LYS A 46 1.37 21.45 -19.65
N GLN A 47 0.30 21.07 -20.35
CA GLN A 47 -0.28 21.88 -21.43
C GLN A 47 -0.77 23.25 -20.93
N GLY A 48 -1.48 23.27 -19.79
CA GLY A 48 -1.96 24.52 -19.20
C GLY A 48 -0.86 25.49 -18.76
N ILE A 49 0.32 24.97 -18.38
CA ILE A 49 1.48 25.80 -18.06
C ILE A 49 2.08 26.43 -19.34
N CYS A 50 2.11 25.71 -20.46
CA CYS A 50 2.58 26.26 -21.73
C CYS A 50 1.62 27.30 -22.33
N ASP A 51 0.30 27.08 -22.23
CA ASP A 51 -0.70 28.02 -22.76
C ASP A 51 -0.82 29.31 -21.92
N GLY A 52 -0.55 29.21 -20.61
CA GLY A 52 -0.52 30.38 -19.70
C GLY A 52 0.69 31.31 -19.91
N VAL A 53 1.78 30.81 -20.51
CA VAL A 53 2.94 31.65 -20.86
C VAL A 53 2.70 32.44 -22.15
N ALA A 54 1.88 31.93 -23.08
CA ALA A 54 1.58 32.61 -24.33
C ALA A 54 0.64 33.84 -24.16
N THR A 55 -0.19 33.86 -23.11
CA THR A 55 -1.14 34.96 -22.86
C THR A 55 -0.58 36.09 -21.98
N SER A 56 0.60 35.91 -21.36
CA SER A 56 1.26 36.94 -20.54
C SER A 56 2.37 37.73 -21.27
N CYS A 57 2.83 37.28 -22.45
CA CYS A 57 3.91 37.94 -23.18
C CYS A 57 3.47 39.05 -24.16
N ALA A 58 2.22 39.53 -24.10
CA ALA A 58 1.79 40.68 -24.91
C ALA A 58 2.22 42.04 -24.34
N VAL A 59 2.85 42.09 -23.15
CA VAL A 59 3.36 43.34 -22.55
C VAL A 59 4.72 43.12 -21.89
N SER A 60 5.77 42.88 -22.67
CA SER A 60 7.10 43.44 -22.38
C SER A 60 8.08 43.09 -23.50
N SER A 61 8.65 44.16 -24.04
CA SER A 61 9.65 44.19 -25.08
C SER A 61 10.95 43.44 -24.71
N ASN A 62 11.58 42.88 -25.74
CA ASN A 62 13.03 42.75 -25.97
C ASN A 62 13.92 42.32 -24.79
N VAL A 63 14.39 41.07 -24.86
CA VAL A 63 15.79 40.59 -24.71
C VAL A 63 15.76 39.18 -24.14
N ALA A 64 15.84 38.16 -25.01
CA ALA A 64 16.46 36.85 -24.75
C ALA A 64 16.29 35.95 -25.98
N ALA A 65 17.06 36.25 -27.02
CA ALA A 65 17.41 35.25 -28.02
C ALA A 65 18.62 34.48 -27.50
N LEU A 66 18.51 33.15 -27.39
CA LEU A 66 19.49 32.12 -27.75
C LEU A 66 19.30 30.86 -26.91
N LEU A 67 19.46 29.71 -27.58
CA LEU A 67 19.62 28.34 -27.06
C LEU A 67 18.33 27.54 -26.82
N PHE A 68 17.72 27.05 -27.91
CA PHE A 68 17.87 25.65 -28.38
C PHE A 68 16.71 25.34 -29.35
N ALA A 69 16.99 25.48 -30.64
CA ALA A 69 16.19 24.90 -31.70
C ALA A 69 16.89 23.62 -32.15
N GLN A 70 16.21 22.48 -32.01
CA GLN A 70 16.33 21.39 -32.96
C GLN A 70 15.00 20.63 -33.00
N GLN A 71 14.39 20.70 -34.18
CA GLN A 71 13.17 20.04 -34.60
C GLN A 71 13.44 18.57 -34.87
N ASP A 72 12.42 17.73 -34.66
CA ASP A 72 11.91 16.73 -35.59
C ASP A 72 10.65 16.15 -34.90
N GLY A 73 9.44 16.16 -35.44
CA GLY A 73 9.08 16.00 -36.85
C GLY A 73 8.42 14.63 -37.01
N SER A 74 7.22 14.41 -36.47
CA SER A 74 6.32 13.37 -36.98
C SER A 74 4.88 13.60 -36.52
N GLN A 75 4.09 13.93 -37.52
CA GLN A 75 2.65 14.19 -37.51
C GLN A 75 2.00 12.91 -38.03
N ASP A 76 1.24 12.20 -37.19
CA ASP A 76 0.34 11.16 -37.68
C ASP A 76 -1.09 11.32 -37.13
N LYS A 77 -1.99 11.02 -38.07
CA LYS A 77 -3.40 11.36 -38.15
C LYS A 77 -4.29 10.65 -37.13
N CYS A 78 -5.45 11.29 -36.99
CA CYS A 78 -6.72 10.85 -36.43
C CYS A 78 -7.19 9.50 -37.02
N ASP A 79 -8.03 8.78 -36.28
CA ASP A 79 -9.42 8.44 -36.69
C ASP A 79 -10.19 7.72 -35.55
N ASP A 80 -11.40 8.23 -35.30
CA ASP A 80 -12.69 7.55 -35.03
C ASP A 80 -12.83 6.52 -33.88
N GLU A 81 -13.66 6.85 -32.88
CA GLU A 81 -15.08 6.49 -32.74
C GLU A 81 -15.32 5.02 -32.36
N ILE A 82 -15.91 4.81 -31.17
CA ILE A 82 -17.25 4.21 -30.99
C ILE A 82 -17.57 4.19 -29.49
N CYS A 83 -18.66 4.88 -29.18
CA CYS A 83 -19.42 4.80 -27.94
C CYS A 83 -20.20 3.48 -27.91
N SER A 84 -20.21 2.77 -26.78
CA SER A 84 -21.25 1.76 -26.53
C SER A 84 -21.54 1.66 -25.04
N GLN A 85 -22.68 2.27 -24.70
CA GLN A 85 -23.44 2.08 -23.48
C GLN A 85 -23.88 0.62 -23.36
N SER A 86 -23.86 0.07 -22.15
CA SER A 86 -24.68 -1.09 -21.79
C SER A 86 -25.09 -0.98 -20.33
N SER A 87 -26.26 -0.38 -20.13
CA SER A 87 -27.13 -0.62 -18.98
C SER A 87 -27.49 -2.10 -18.88
N ARG A 88 -27.27 -2.71 -17.70
CA ARG A 88 -28.04 -3.88 -17.28
C ARG A 88 -28.55 -3.72 -15.84
N LYS A 89 -29.88 -3.61 -15.77
CA LYS A 89 -30.75 -3.80 -14.61
C LYS A 89 -30.78 -5.27 -14.20
N GLY A 90 -31.14 -5.50 -12.94
CA GLY A 90 -31.62 -6.78 -12.39
C GLY A 90 -30.55 -7.48 -11.55
N SER A 91 -30.82 -8.03 -10.38
CA SER A 91 -32.11 -8.25 -9.71
C SER A 91 -31.79 -8.70 -8.28
N HIS A 92 -32.65 -8.31 -7.34
CA HIS A 92 -32.68 -8.83 -5.98
C HIS A 92 -32.87 -10.35 -5.98
N SER A 93 -32.07 -11.06 -5.17
CA SER A 93 -32.42 -12.39 -4.69
C SER A 93 -32.06 -12.52 -3.22
N LEU A 94 -33.10 -12.40 -2.39
CA LEU A 94 -33.17 -12.85 -1.01
C LEU A 94 -33.17 -14.38 -1.01
N ILE A 95 -32.16 -15.07 -0.45
CA ILE A 95 -32.38 -16.41 0.12
C ILE A 95 -31.36 -16.73 1.24
N ASN A 96 -31.93 -17.13 2.38
CA ASN A 96 -31.48 -18.05 3.42
C ASN A 96 -30.30 -17.73 4.35
N ALA A 97 -30.70 -17.42 5.58
CA ALA A 97 -30.03 -17.82 6.81
C ALA A 97 -29.88 -19.36 6.89
N GLY A 98 -28.64 -19.82 6.98
CA GLY A 98 -28.29 -21.19 7.35
C GLY A 98 -27.17 -21.15 8.39
N GLY A 99 -27.49 -21.50 9.63
CA GLY A 99 -26.56 -21.54 10.75
C GLY A 99 -25.50 -22.64 10.56
N GLY A 100 -24.34 -22.26 10.02
CA GLY A 100 -23.13 -23.07 10.03
C GLY A 100 -22.25 -22.66 11.20
N ARG A 101 -21.94 -23.60 12.10
CA ARG A 101 -20.92 -23.42 13.16
C ARG A 101 -19.60 -23.03 12.51
N ARG A 102 -19.20 -21.78 12.70
CA ARG A 102 -17.94 -21.23 12.21
C ARG A 102 -16.81 -21.87 13.00
N SER A 103 -16.01 -22.69 12.34
CA SER A 103 -14.68 -23.06 12.82
C SER A 103 -13.92 -21.75 13.06
N ALA A 104 -13.44 -21.54 14.28
CA ALA A 104 -12.60 -20.41 14.64
C ALA A 104 -11.46 -20.30 13.62
N SER A 105 -11.50 -19.26 12.78
CA SER A 105 -10.47 -19.05 11.77
C SER A 105 -9.15 -18.78 12.47
N GLU A 106 -8.03 -19.09 11.83
CA GLU A 106 -6.68 -18.91 12.40
C GLU A 106 -6.39 -17.47 12.90
N LYS A 107 -7.22 -16.51 12.46
CA LYS A 107 -7.35 -15.14 12.99
C LYS A 107 -7.57 -15.08 14.51
N ASP A 108 -8.23 -16.06 15.10
CA ASP A 108 -8.57 -16.08 16.52
C ASP A 108 -7.38 -16.49 17.41
N LYS A 109 -6.32 -17.09 16.84
CA LYS A 109 -5.15 -17.55 17.62
C LYS A 109 -4.16 -16.43 17.94
N HIS A 110 -4.18 -15.34 17.18
CA HIS A 110 -3.19 -14.27 17.33
C HIS A 110 -3.80 -12.88 17.10
N PRO A 111 -4.75 -12.46 17.96
CA PRO A 111 -5.42 -11.17 17.83
C PRO A 111 -4.44 -9.99 17.85
N GLU A 112 -3.34 -10.10 18.61
CA GLU A 112 -2.30 -9.08 18.67
C GLU A 112 -1.51 -8.92 17.37
N LEU A 113 -1.25 -10.02 16.64
CA LEU A 113 -0.58 -9.92 15.33
C LEU A 113 -1.53 -9.32 14.29
N PHE A 114 -2.80 -9.74 14.28
CA PHE A 114 -3.79 -9.17 13.38
C PHE A 114 -4.07 -7.70 13.67
N ARG A 115 -4.04 -7.28 14.93
CA ARG A 115 -4.17 -5.88 15.34
C ARG A 115 -2.93 -5.05 14.99
N ALA A 116 -1.73 -5.62 15.12
CA ALA A 116 -0.51 -4.95 14.66
C ALA A 116 -0.45 -4.82 13.12
N LEU A 117 -0.95 -5.83 12.41
CA LEU A 117 -1.00 -5.87 10.95
C LEU A 117 -2.21 -5.13 10.37
N SER A 118 -3.31 -4.95 11.09
CA SER A 118 -4.48 -4.22 10.58
C SER A 118 -4.13 -2.76 10.27
N CYS A 119 -3.26 -2.15 11.08
CA CYS A 119 -2.65 -0.86 10.79
C CYS A 119 -2.02 -0.79 9.39
N PHE A 120 -1.55 -1.91 8.84
CA PHE A 120 -0.92 -2.03 7.53
C PHE A 120 -1.89 -2.19 6.35
N TYR A 121 -3.10 -2.72 6.59
CA TYR A 121 -4.01 -3.17 5.54
C TYR A 121 -5.39 -2.53 5.56
N SER A 122 -5.78 -1.78 6.60
CA SER A 122 -7.02 -1.02 6.58
C SER A 122 -6.95 0.04 5.47
N PRO A 123 -7.88 0.00 4.48
CA PRO A 123 -8.05 1.09 3.55
C PRO A 123 -8.31 2.36 4.36
N PRO A 124 -7.67 3.49 4.03
CA PRO A 124 -7.94 4.73 4.72
C PRO A 124 -9.41 5.13 4.51
N ASP A 125 -10.24 4.94 5.54
CA ASP A 125 -11.51 5.66 5.62
C ASP A 125 -11.19 7.13 5.92
N ALA A 126 -11.78 8.04 5.16
CA ALA A 126 -11.37 9.44 5.04
C ALA A 126 -11.26 10.25 6.36
N ALA A 127 -11.92 9.80 7.45
CA ALA A 127 -11.83 10.45 8.76
C ALA A 127 -10.64 9.96 9.61
N THR A 128 -10.18 8.73 9.42
CA THR A 128 -9.00 8.19 10.13
C THR A 128 -7.68 8.69 9.54
N ASP A 129 -7.73 9.41 8.41
CA ASP A 129 -6.55 9.89 7.68
C ASP A 129 -5.88 11.11 8.30
N VAL A 130 -6.56 11.84 9.19
CA VAL A 130 -6.02 13.09 9.72
C VAL A 130 -5.22 12.89 11.00
N VAL A 131 -5.77 12.12 11.94
CA VAL A 131 -5.17 11.89 13.26
C VAL A 131 -4.92 10.39 13.48
N CYS A 132 -3.82 10.05 14.14
CA CYS A 132 -3.49 8.68 14.48
C CYS A 132 -4.29 8.20 15.70
N GLU A 133 -4.97 7.06 15.62
CA GLU A 133 -5.74 6.52 16.74
C GLU A 133 -4.86 5.99 17.90
N LEU A 134 -3.57 5.75 17.65
CA LEU A 134 -2.64 5.22 18.65
C LEU A 134 -2.01 6.34 19.50
N CYS A 135 -1.50 7.39 18.87
CA CYS A 135 -0.82 8.49 19.57
C CYS A 135 -1.55 9.83 19.49
N PHE A 136 -2.69 9.91 18.80
CA PHE A 136 -3.47 11.13 18.62
C PHE A 136 -2.73 12.29 17.97
N GLY A 137 -1.59 12.05 17.32
CA GLY A 137 -0.86 13.04 16.53
C GLY A 137 -1.36 13.10 15.08
N PHE A 138 -1.13 14.22 14.41
CA PHE A 138 -1.42 14.40 12.98
C PHE A 138 -0.64 13.41 12.13
N ARG A 139 -1.27 12.74 11.17
CA ARG A 139 -0.59 11.72 10.34
C ARG A 139 0.44 12.30 9.38
N SER A 140 0.35 13.59 9.10
CA SER A 140 1.29 14.34 8.26
C SER A 140 1.44 15.76 8.81
N ALA A 141 2.65 16.32 8.72
CA ALA A 141 2.90 17.72 9.03
C ALA A 141 2.06 18.68 8.16
N SER A 142 1.69 18.26 6.94
CA SER A 142 0.85 19.06 6.04
C SER A 142 -0.60 19.23 6.50
N MET A 143 -1.05 18.41 7.47
CA MET A 143 -2.41 18.50 8.00
C MET A 143 -2.50 19.39 9.24
N VAL A 144 -1.35 19.80 9.78
CA VAL A 144 -1.28 20.69 10.93
C VAL A 144 -1.68 22.09 10.49
N GLN A 145 -2.72 22.63 11.12
CA GLN A 145 -3.16 24.00 10.87
C GLN A 145 -2.34 24.97 11.74
N PRO A 146 -1.85 26.08 11.17
CA PRO A 146 -1.16 27.07 11.97
C PRO A 146 -2.12 27.71 12.98
N LEU A 147 -1.59 28.07 14.15
CA LEU A 147 -2.36 28.82 15.14
C LEU A 147 -2.84 30.16 14.56
N PRO A 148 -4.01 30.66 15.00
CA PRO A 148 -4.50 31.98 14.62
C PRO A 148 -3.47 33.06 14.99
N THR A 149 -3.07 33.90 14.03
CA THR A 149 -2.24 35.07 14.34
C THR A 149 -2.99 35.97 15.32
N PRO A 150 -2.38 36.44 16.42
CA PRO A 150 -0.93 36.50 16.69
C PRO A 150 -0.45 35.51 17.77
N TRP A 151 -1.07 34.33 17.87
CA TRP A 151 -0.70 33.30 18.83
C TRP A 151 0.48 32.45 18.36
N THR A 152 1.32 32.05 19.30
CA THR A 152 2.44 31.13 19.04
C THR A 152 2.55 30.14 20.20
N GLU A 153 2.78 28.87 19.88
CA GLU A 153 3.02 27.83 20.88
C GLU A 153 4.51 27.79 21.26
N TYR A 154 4.78 27.66 22.55
CA TYR A 154 6.10 27.47 23.11
C TYR A 154 6.08 26.28 24.07
N CYS A 155 7.21 25.60 24.24
CA CYS A 155 7.40 24.60 25.27
C CYS A 155 8.13 25.24 26.45
N ASP A 156 7.64 25.01 27.67
CA ASP A 156 8.34 25.38 28.89
C ASP A 156 9.36 24.29 29.23
N ASP A 157 10.65 24.63 29.19
CA ASP A 157 11.75 23.69 29.47
C ASP A 157 11.70 23.11 30.89
N THR A 158 11.08 23.81 31.85
CA THR A 158 11.03 23.36 33.25
C THR A 158 9.95 22.33 33.50
N SER A 159 8.76 22.51 32.92
CA SER A 159 7.62 21.61 33.10
C SER A 159 7.42 20.63 31.94
N GLY A 160 8.04 20.86 30.79
CA GLY A 160 7.79 20.15 29.54
C GLY A 160 6.39 20.37 28.98
N LYS A 161 5.66 21.37 29.47
CA LYS A 161 4.31 21.69 29.01
C LYS A 161 4.32 22.80 27.98
N HIS A 162 3.39 22.72 27.04
CA HIS A 162 3.25 23.77 26.05
C HIS A 162 2.31 24.88 26.55
N TYR A 163 2.65 26.11 26.20
CA TYR A 163 1.86 27.31 26.46
C TYR A 163 1.75 28.16 25.19
N PHE A 164 0.72 28.98 25.14
CA PHE A 164 0.39 29.84 24.02
C PHE A 164 0.64 31.29 24.40
N TYR A 165 1.45 31.98 23.60
CA TYR A 165 1.78 33.38 23.80
C TYR A 165 1.12 34.25 22.73
N HIS A 166 0.42 35.29 23.16
CA HIS A 166 -0.17 36.29 22.27
C HIS A 166 0.80 37.45 22.09
N SER A 167 1.36 37.62 20.90
CA SER A 167 2.48 38.56 20.73
C SER A 167 2.10 40.05 20.89
N SER A 168 0.88 40.45 20.51
CA SER A 168 0.48 41.86 20.63
C SER A 168 0.04 42.29 22.04
N THR A 169 -0.64 41.43 22.80
CA THR A 169 -1.11 41.73 24.17
C THR A 169 -0.16 41.23 25.25
N ARG A 170 0.87 40.45 24.87
CA ARG A 170 1.82 39.77 25.76
C ARG A 170 1.17 38.83 26.77
N GLN A 171 -0.03 38.32 26.46
CA GLN A 171 -0.72 37.36 27.31
C GLN A 171 -0.19 35.94 27.09
N VAL A 172 -0.18 35.15 28.16
CA VAL A 172 0.18 33.73 28.16
C VAL A 172 -1.05 32.93 28.56
N GLN A 173 -1.33 31.85 27.83
CA GLN A 173 -2.40 30.91 28.11
C GLN A 173 -1.86 29.48 28.10
N TRP A 174 -2.41 28.62 28.96
CA TRP A 174 -2.05 27.19 29.04
C TRP A 174 -2.95 26.29 28.20
N HIS A 175 -4.01 26.86 27.61
CA HIS A 175 -4.93 26.16 26.73
C HIS A 175 -4.93 26.85 25.36
N PRO A 176 -5.22 26.11 24.27
CA PRO A 176 -5.31 26.69 22.95
C PRO A 176 -6.38 27.81 22.91
N PRO A 177 -6.14 28.89 22.15
CA PRO A 177 -7.12 29.96 21.97
C PRO A 177 -8.46 29.44 21.43
N PRO A 178 -9.60 30.09 21.73
CA PRO A 178 -10.92 29.63 21.27
C PRO A 178 -11.10 29.56 19.75
N THR A 179 -10.27 30.31 19.01
CA THR A 179 -10.27 30.35 17.54
C THR A 179 -9.40 29.27 16.90
N THR A 180 -8.79 28.40 17.70
CA THR A 180 -7.98 27.28 17.21
C THR A 180 -8.85 26.24 16.53
N ASP A 181 -8.32 25.63 15.46
CA ASP A 181 -9.00 24.56 14.74
C ASP A 181 -9.38 23.40 15.70
N PRO A 182 -10.62 22.87 15.62
CA PRO A 182 -11.08 21.82 16.53
C PRO A 182 -10.21 20.57 16.55
N LEU A 183 -9.60 20.17 15.42
CA LEU A 183 -8.70 19.01 15.39
C LEU A 183 -7.42 19.30 16.15
N SER A 184 -6.87 20.49 15.98
CA SER A 184 -5.68 20.95 16.69
C SER A 184 -5.90 20.96 18.21
N SER A 185 -7.08 21.41 18.67
CA SER A 185 -7.49 21.34 20.08
C SER A 185 -7.60 19.89 20.59
N LEU A 186 -8.20 18.99 19.81
CA LEU A 186 -8.29 17.55 20.15
C LEU A 186 -6.90 16.89 20.26
N VAL A 187 -5.97 17.25 19.37
CA VAL A 187 -4.58 16.77 19.41
C VAL A 187 -3.87 17.28 20.66
N PHE A 188 -4.08 18.55 21.02
CA PHE A 188 -3.50 19.14 22.24
C PHE A 188 -3.95 18.43 23.50
N GLU A 189 -5.24 18.11 23.65
CA GLU A 189 -5.75 17.42 24.86
C GLU A 189 -5.06 16.08 25.13
N ARG A 190 -4.56 15.40 24.08
CA ARG A 190 -3.90 14.09 24.18
C ARG A 190 -2.38 14.18 24.19
N THR A 191 -1.80 15.11 23.46
CA THR A 191 -0.36 15.18 23.19
C THR A 191 0.33 16.37 23.82
N ASN A 192 -0.44 17.28 24.42
CA ASN A 192 0.02 18.53 25.03
C ASN A 192 0.66 19.52 24.05
N SER A 193 0.46 19.36 22.74
CA SER A 193 0.92 20.28 21.68
C SER A 193 -0.09 20.31 20.54
N VAL A 194 -0.35 21.47 19.93
CA VAL A 194 -1.21 21.52 18.72
C VAL A 194 -0.45 21.14 17.44
N TYR A 195 0.87 20.97 17.52
CA TYR A 195 1.73 20.64 16.36
C TYR A 195 2.23 19.18 16.37
N SER A 196 1.69 18.33 17.25
CA SER A 196 2.16 16.94 17.39
C SER A 196 1.91 16.11 16.13
N VAL A 197 2.98 15.63 15.50
CA VAL A 197 2.92 14.72 14.35
C VAL A 197 3.09 13.27 14.81
N CYS A 198 2.28 12.38 14.25
CA CYS A 198 2.32 10.96 14.51
C CYS A 198 3.65 10.34 14.10
N HIS A 199 4.24 9.56 15.02
CA HIS A 199 5.43 8.73 14.77
C HIS A 199 5.12 7.23 14.73
N CYS A 200 3.86 6.83 14.98
CA CYS A 200 3.43 5.43 15.05
C CYS A 200 3.36 4.75 13.68
N ILE A 201 3.07 5.51 12.62
CA ILE A 201 2.93 4.95 11.28
C ILE A 201 4.28 5.10 10.57
N PRO A 202 4.97 4.00 10.21
CA PRO A 202 6.12 4.12 9.33
C PRO A 202 5.65 4.84 8.06
N SER A 203 6.38 5.88 7.64
CA SER A 203 6.04 6.64 6.42
C SER A 203 5.69 5.69 5.28
N ASN A 204 4.78 6.08 4.38
CA ASN A 204 4.34 5.22 3.28
C ASN A 204 5.55 4.60 2.53
N GLU A 205 6.60 5.38 2.35
CA GLU A 205 7.89 4.96 1.80
C GLU A 205 8.59 3.89 2.67
N ARG A 206 8.69 4.10 3.99
CA ARG A 206 9.24 3.11 4.91
C ARG A 206 8.41 1.81 4.92
N ARG A 207 7.08 1.90 4.85
CA ARG A 207 6.18 0.74 4.72
C ARG A 207 6.45 -0.01 3.42
N ARG A 208 6.56 0.67 2.27
CA ARG A 208 6.87 0.03 0.98
C ARG A 208 8.18 -0.72 1.03
N ARG A 209 9.24 -0.09 1.56
CA ARG A 209 10.55 -0.74 1.73
C ARG A 209 10.49 -1.96 2.64
N LEU A 210 9.72 -1.87 3.73
CA LEU A 210 9.55 -2.99 4.64
C LEU A 210 8.82 -4.16 3.97
N MET A 211 7.73 -3.88 3.24
CA MET A 211 7.00 -4.90 2.48
C MET A 211 7.85 -5.51 1.35
N GLN A 212 8.67 -4.71 0.70
CA GLN A 212 9.63 -5.20 -0.29
C GLN A 212 10.63 -6.17 0.34
N LYS A 213 11.23 -5.82 1.48
CA LYS A 213 12.14 -6.71 2.22
C LYS A 213 11.45 -8.01 2.66
N PHE A 214 10.21 -7.93 3.15
CA PHE A 214 9.44 -9.13 3.49
C PHE A 214 9.19 -10.03 2.27
N ARG A 215 8.85 -9.43 1.12
CA ARG A 215 8.68 -10.16 -0.14
C ARG A 215 9.99 -10.84 -0.59
N GLU A 216 11.10 -10.12 -0.54
CA GLU A 216 12.43 -10.66 -0.88
C GLU A 216 12.81 -11.83 0.03
N HIS A 217 12.61 -11.68 1.34
CA HIS A 217 12.87 -12.75 2.31
C HIS A 217 11.98 -13.98 2.07
N ALA A 218 10.69 -13.78 1.80
CA ALA A 218 9.78 -14.89 1.48
C ALA A 218 10.22 -15.64 0.21
N LEU A 219 10.68 -14.92 -0.82
CA LEU A 219 11.22 -15.51 -2.04
C LEU A 219 12.53 -16.28 -1.77
N GLN A 220 13.40 -15.76 -0.92
CA GLN A 220 14.63 -16.45 -0.52
C GLN A 220 14.32 -17.76 0.22
N MET A 221 13.39 -17.73 1.17
CA MET A 221 12.94 -18.93 1.89
C MET A 221 12.34 -19.97 0.93
N ALA A 222 11.52 -19.54 -0.02
CA ALA A 222 10.94 -20.43 -1.03
C ALA A 222 12.02 -21.09 -1.91
N ARG A 223 13.05 -20.34 -2.32
CA ARG A 223 14.20 -20.87 -3.08
C ARG A 223 15.00 -21.89 -2.26
N ALA A 224 15.34 -21.54 -1.02
CA ALA A 224 16.09 -22.44 -0.14
C ALA A 224 15.36 -23.77 0.09
N GLU A 225 14.04 -23.72 0.27
CA GLU A 225 13.21 -24.92 0.42
C GLU A 225 13.14 -25.73 -0.89
N ALA A 226 13.06 -25.08 -2.05
CA ALA A 226 13.11 -25.76 -3.34
C ALA A 226 14.47 -26.46 -3.58
N GLU A 227 15.58 -25.82 -3.27
CA GLU A 227 16.92 -26.41 -3.35
C GLU A 227 17.10 -27.59 -2.39
N LYS A 228 16.50 -27.53 -1.19
CA LYS A 228 16.51 -28.65 -0.24
C LYS A 228 15.74 -29.85 -0.81
N ARG A 229 14.59 -29.62 -1.44
CA ARG A 229 13.81 -30.67 -2.11
C ARG A 229 14.55 -31.26 -3.30
N ASP A 230 15.18 -30.44 -4.13
CA ASP A 230 15.99 -30.92 -5.27
C ASP A 230 17.15 -31.82 -4.79
N ARG A 231 17.90 -31.40 -3.76
CA ARG A 231 18.95 -32.22 -3.15
C ARG A 231 18.42 -33.56 -2.63
N HIS A 232 17.25 -33.54 -1.97
CA HIS A 232 16.63 -34.76 -1.47
C HIS A 232 16.23 -35.71 -2.60
N LEU A 233 15.60 -35.20 -3.66
CA LEU A 233 15.21 -35.99 -4.83
C LEU A 233 16.42 -36.56 -5.57
N ARG A 234 17.48 -35.77 -5.76
CA ARG A 234 18.74 -36.25 -6.34
C ARG A 234 19.37 -37.37 -5.51
N GLY A 235 19.40 -37.23 -4.19
CA GLY A 235 19.88 -38.26 -3.28
C GLY A 235 19.07 -39.56 -3.37
N ALA A 236 17.75 -39.45 -3.39
CA ALA A 236 16.85 -40.60 -3.55
C ALA A 236 17.04 -41.29 -4.91
N PHE A 237 17.18 -40.51 -5.98
CA PHE A 237 17.42 -41.04 -7.34
C PHE A 237 18.77 -41.78 -7.43
N ILE A 238 19.84 -41.22 -6.88
CA ILE A 238 21.16 -41.87 -6.84
C ILE A 238 21.09 -43.18 -6.04
N SER A 239 20.41 -43.17 -4.88
CA SER A 239 20.24 -44.37 -4.05
C SER A 239 19.48 -45.49 -4.79
N LEU A 240 18.42 -45.13 -5.53
CA LEU A 240 17.70 -46.06 -6.40
C LEU A 240 18.56 -46.57 -7.57
N ALA A 241 19.34 -45.68 -8.20
CA ALA A 241 20.21 -46.08 -9.29
C ALA A 241 21.26 -47.10 -8.80
N MET A 242 21.85 -46.90 -7.63
CA MET A 242 22.84 -47.81 -7.04
C MET A 242 22.24 -49.17 -6.62
N SER A 243 20.97 -49.23 -6.22
CA SER A 243 20.31 -50.51 -5.91
C SER A 243 19.96 -51.33 -7.15
N LEU A 244 19.79 -50.67 -8.30
CA LEU A 244 19.48 -51.31 -9.57
C LEU A 244 20.72 -51.81 -10.33
N VAL A 245 21.94 -51.38 -9.97
CA VAL A 245 23.17 -51.92 -10.58
C VAL A 245 23.36 -53.36 -10.11
N PRO A 246 23.22 -54.37 -10.98
CA PRO A 246 23.43 -55.75 -10.59
C PRO A 246 24.90 -55.94 -10.19
N HIS A 247 25.13 -56.53 -9.01
CA HIS A 247 26.45 -56.94 -8.53
C HIS A 247 27.03 -58.00 -9.47
N SER A 248 27.65 -57.57 -10.55
CA SER A 248 28.38 -58.39 -11.50
C SER A 248 29.81 -58.54 -10.98
N GLY A 249 30.02 -59.46 -10.04
CA GLY A 249 31.38 -59.73 -9.58
C GLY A 249 31.52 -60.39 -8.23
N GLN A 250 30.90 -61.56 -8.04
CA GLN A 250 31.52 -62.58 -7.19
C GLN A 250 31.55 -63.90 -7.95
N GLU A 251 32.49 -63.98 -8.91
CA GLU A 251 33.00 -65.27 -9.36
C GLU A 251 33.64 -65.96 -8.14
N LYS A 252 32.96 -67.00 -7.65
CA LYS A 252 33.49 -67.92 -6.65
C LYS A 252 34.81 -68.50 -7.17
N GLN A 253 35.94 -68.05 -6.62
CA GLN A 253 37.16 -68.85 -6.66
C GLN A 253 36.93 -70.09 -5.80
N SER A 254 36.40 -71.14 -6.45
CA SER A 254 36.45 -72.52 -5.96
C SER A 254 37.93 -72.93 -5.98
N LYS A 255 38.59 -72.78 -4.83
CA LYS A 255 39.89 -73.41 -4.59
C LYS A 255 39.68 -74.92 -4.47
N ARG A 256 40.24 -75.64 -5.44
CA ARG A 256 40.60 -77.06 -5.36
C ARG A 256 41.61 -77.29 -4.24
#